data_AF-A0A1D3K6Z9-F1
#
_entry.id   AF-A0A1D3K6Z9-F1
#
_cell.length_a   1.000
_cell.length_b   1.000
_cell.length_c   1.000
_cell.angle_alpha   90.00
_cell.angle_beta   90.00
_cell.angle_gamma   90.00
#
_symmetry.space_group_name_H-M   'P 1'
#
loop_
_entity.id
_entity.type
_entity.pdbx_description
1 polymer ?
#
loop_
_entity_poly.entity_id
_entity_poly.type
_entity_poly.pdbx_seq_one_letter_code
_entity_poly.pdbx_strand_id
1 'polypeptide(L)'
;MKRRQVERRVQESIQELLDVELSVNHTFRYAPSYADDRHRMKLELNALEKDVEEGRRPQSILVLRVVFLHDLREIQIPNIFMPDCMKRARLGKRTIKAIHDVGASFDYELFITDLTQSFFDRLLKRGAVQMNESCVQITCATDLTSDVGSPIHVFDESQELTTVSIFDFLKDK
;
A
#
# COMPACT_ATOMS: atom_id res chain seq x y z
N MET A 1 27.28 -4.70 -6.95
CA MET A 1 26.49 -5.95 -6.97
C MET A 1 25.31 -5.98 -5.99
N LYS A 2 25.40 -5.41 -4.77
CA LYS A 2 24.31 -5.50 -3.76
C LYS A 2 22.99 -4.79 -4.13
N ARG A 3 23.00 -3.68 -4.88
CA ARG A 3 21.80 -2.87 -5.22
C ARG A 3 20.73 -3.67 -5.98
N ARG A 4 21.12 -4.22 -7.14
CA ARG A 4 20.24 -5.07 -7.96
C ARG A 4 19.75 -6.32 -7.23
N GLN A 5 20.53 -6.82 -6.26
CA GLN A 5 20.13 -7.97 -5.45
C GLN A 5 19.02 -7.62 -4.48
N VAL A 6 19.11 -6.51 -3.74
CA VAL A 6 18.01 -6.10 -2.83
C VAL A 6 16.75 -5.76 -3.61
N GLU A 7 16.86 -5.03 -4.73
CA GLU A 7 15.75 -4.74 -5.64
C GLU A 7 15.03 -6.01 -6.08
N ARG A 8 15.79 -6.99 -6.57
CA ARG A 8 15.27 -8.28 -7.04
C ARG A 8 14.62 -9.07 -5.90
N ARG A 9 15.28 -9.21 -4.75
CA ARG A 9 14.76 -9.98 -3.62
C ARG A 9 13.48 -9.38 -3.05
N VAL A 10 13.37 -8.05 -3.04
CA VAL A 10 12.14 -7.35 -2.66
C VAL A 10 11.03 -7.62 -3.67
N GLN A 11 11.33 -7.53 -4.97
CA GLN A 11 10.32 -7.86 -5.99
C GLN A 11 9.85 -9.31 -5.89
N GLU A 12 10.75 -10.27 -5.74
CA GLU A 12 10.44 -11.69 -5.56
C GLU A 12 9.53 -11.93 -4.35
N SER A 13 9.81 -11.29 -3.21
CA SER A 13 8.96 -11.45 -2.00
C SER A 13 7.58 -10.83 -2.16
N ILE A 14 7.45 -9.75 -2.93
CA ILE A 14 6.15 -9.16 -3.28
C ILE A 14 5.38 -10.12 -4.20
N GLN A 15 6.05 -10.69 -5.20
CA GLN A 15 5.45 -11.65 -6.15
C GLN A 15 4.91 -12.89 -5.44
N GLU A 16 5.71 -13.49 -4.55
CA GLU A 16 5.30 -14.64 -3.74
C GLU A 16 4.03 -14.39 -2.91
N LEU A 17 3.81 -13.14 -2.48
CA LEU A 17 2.67 -12.77 -1.65
C LEU A 17 1.42 -12.35 -2.46
N LEU A 18 1.61 -11.61 -3.55
CA LEU A 18 0.52 -10.89 -4.20
C LEU A 18 0.09 -11.51 -5.53
N ASP A 19 0.96 -12.21 -6.25
CA ASP A 19 0.66 -12.61 -7.63
C ASP A 19 -0.51 -13.60 -7.69
N VAL A 20 -0.53 -14.58 -6.78
CA VAL A 20 -1.63 -15.58 -6.71
C VAL A 20 -2.96 -14.88 -6.45
N GLU A 21 -3.00 -14.00 -5.44
CA GLU A 21 -4.21 -13.28 -5.02
C GLU A 21 -4.70 -12.29 -6.09
N LEU A 22 -3.78 -11.57 -6.74
CA LEU A 22 -4.11 -10.63 -7.81
C LEU A 22 -4.63 -11.37 -9.05
N SER A 23 -4.02 -12.51 -9.40
CA SER A 23 -4.34 -13.24 -10.63
C SER A 23 -5.79 -13.69 -10.73
N VAL A 24 -6.46 -13.86 -9.58
CA VAL A 24 -7.87 -14.29 -9.46
C VAL A 24 -8.79 -13.31 -10.20
N ASN A 25 -8.64 -12.00 -9.96
CA ASN A 25 -9.57 -10.98 -10.48
C ASN A 25 -8.88 -9.88 -11.30
N HIS A 26 -7.54 -9.89 -11.41
CA HIS A 26 -6.79 -8.81 -12.05
C HIS A 26 -5.71 -9.34 -13.00
N THR A 27 -5.55 -8.68 -14.15
CA THR A 27 -4.26 -8.69 -14.86
C THR A 27 -3.35 -7.68 -14.16
N PHE A 28 -2.06 -7.95 -14.07
CA PHE A 28 -1.15 -7.05 -13.37
C PHE A 28 0.23 -7.02 -14.01
N ARG A 29 0.97 -5.94 -13.74
CA ARG A 29 2.32 -5.75 -14.27
C ARG A 29 3.20 -5.02 -13.26
N TYR A 30 4.40 -5.55 -13.09
CA TYR A 30 5.51 -4.86 -12.44
C TYR A 30 6.24 -3.97 -13.45
N ALA A 31 6.43 -2.71 -13.11
CA ALA A 31 7.09 -1.70 -13.93
C ALA A 31 8.28 -1.10 -13.16
N PRO A 32 9.49 -1.67 -13.32
CA PRO A 32 10.70 -1.04 -12.79
C PRO A 32 11.11 0.16 -13.66
N SER A 33 11.56 1.22 -13.02
CA SER A 33 12.14 2.40 -13.68
C SER A 33 13.37 2.87 -12.91
N TYR A 34 14.42 3.23 -13.64
CA TYR A 34 15.69 3.70 -13.09
C TYR A 34 15.84 5.18 -13.45
N ALA A 35 16.11 6.03 -12.46
CA ALA A 35 16.52 7.41 -12.69
C ALA A 35 18.05 7.46 -12.58
N ASP A 36 18.71 7.79 -13.69
CA ASP A 36 20.16 7.62 -13.86
C ASP A 36 20.98 8.50 -12.90
N ASP A 37 20.51 9.70 -12.57
CA ASP A 37 21.36 10.70 -11.90
C ASP A 37 21.49 10.52 -10.38
N ARG A 38 20.64 9.67 -9.76
CA ARG A 38 20.58 9.55 -8.28
C ARG A 38 20.52 8.12 -7.76
N HIS A 39 20.92 7.15 -8.58
CA HIS A 39 20.84 5.72 -8.23
C HIS A 39 19.48 5.34 -7.63
N ARG A 40 18.41 5.92 -8.17
CA ARG A 40 17.05 5.75 -7.67
C ARG A 40 16.35 4.74 -8.54
N MET A 41 15.88 3.66 -7.93
CA MET A 41 15.04 2.68 -8.60
C MET A 41 13.62 2.83 -8.06
N LYS A 42 12.63 2.78 -8.94
CA LYS A 42 11.21 2.73 -8.57
C LYS A 42 10.60 1.47 -9.17
N LEU A 43 9.86 0.74 -8.36
CA LEU A 43 9.07 -0.42 -8.75
C LEU A 43 7.59 -0.08 -8.53
N GLU A 44 6.78 -0.17 -9.58
CA GLU A 44 5.33 -0.02 -9.49
C GLU A 44 4.62 -1.32 -9.87
N LEU A 45 3.67 -1.76 -9.05
CA LEU A 45 2.75 -2.86 -9.35
C LEU A 45 1.39 -2.27 -9.68
N ASN A 46 0.99 -2.39 -10.95
CA ASN A 46 -0.31 -1.93 -11.43
C ASN A 46 -1.20 -3.16 -11.70
N ALA A 47 -2.47 -3.06 -11.34
CA ALA A 47 -3.47 -4.11 -11.54
C ALA A 47 -4.68 -3.54 -12.30
N LEU A 48 -5.25 -4.35 -13.20
CA LEU A 48 -6.44 -4.04 -14.00
C LEU A 48 -7.45 -5.17 -13.82
N GLU A 49 -8.65 -4.82 -13.37
CA GLU A 49 -9.76 -5.74 -13.13
C GLU A 49 -10.11 -6.55 -14.41
N LYS A 50 -10.38 -7.84 -14.26
CA LYS A 50 -10.86 -8.74 -15.34
C LYS A 50 -12.37 -8.97 -15.21
N ASP A 51 -12.96 -9.53 -16.26
CA ASP A 51 -14.32 -10.08 -16.25
C ASP A 51 -15.39 -9.10 -15.74
N VAL A 52 -15.22 -7.83 -16.12
CA VAL A 52 -16.09 -6.74 -15.72
C VAL A 52 -17.41 -6.82 -16.50
N GLU A 53 -18.52 -6.64 -15.77
CA GLU A 53 -19.88 -6.68 -16.32
C GLU A 53 -20.04 -5.76 -17.54
N GLU A 54 -20.89 -6.19 -18.48
CA GLU A 54 -21.14 -5.45 -19.72
C GLU A 54 -21.65 -4.03 -19.41
N GLY A 55 -20.98 -3.03 -20.01
CA GLY A 55 -21.26 -1.62 -19.76
C GLY A 55 -20.46 -0.97 -18.62
N ARG A 56 -19.75 -1.73 -17.78
CA ARG A 56 -18.84 -1.20 -16.76
C ARG A 56 -17.40 -1.15 -17.28
N ARG A 57 -16.69 -0.07 -16.97
CA ARG A 57 -15.25 0.07 -17.30
C ARG A 57 -14.38 -0.64 -16.26
N PRO A 58 -13.38 -1.43 -16.69
CA PRO A 58 -12.41 -2.03 -15.77
C PRO A 58 -11.67 -0.98 -14.94
N GLN A 59 -11.51 -1.25 -13.65
CA GLN A 59 -10.74 -0.39 -12.76
C GLN A 59 -9.25 -0.72 -12.82
N SER A 60 -8.44 0.33 -12.93
CA SER A 60 -6.97 0.26 -12.84
C SER A 60 -6.53 0.79 -11.47
N ILE A 61 -5.62 0.06 -10.83
CA ILE A 61 -5.19 0.31 -9.46
C ILE A 61 -3.66 0.27 -9.40
N LEU A 62 -3.05 1.32 -8.85
CA LEU A 62 -1.65 1.26 -8.40
C LEU A 62 -1.63 0.55 -7.04
N VAL A 63 -1.33 -0.75 -7.06
CA VAL A 63 -1.36 -1.60 -5.86
C VAL A 63 -0.21 -1.27 -4.93
N LEU A 64 0.98 -1.06 -5.50
CA LEU A 64 2.19 -0.82 -4.71
C LEU A 64 3.15 0.05 -5.50
N ARG A 65 3.77 1.02 -4.82
CA ARG A 65 4.96 1.72 -5.29
C ARG A 65 6.05 1.57 -4.25
N VAL A 66 7.21 1.10 -4.69
CA VAL A 66 8.43 0.99 -3.87
C VAL A 66 9.52 1.83 -4.52
N VAL A 67 10.23 2.62 -3.73
CA VAL A 67 11.35 3.46 -4.18
C VAL A 67 12.59 3.07 -3.40
N PHE A 68 13.67 2.75 -4.11
CA PHE A 68 14.97 2.46 -3.54
C PHE A 68 15.86 3.69 -3.67
N LEU A 69 16.32 4.21 -2.54
CA LEU A 69 17.32 5.27 -2.46
C LEU A 69 18.65 4.62 -2.05
N HIS A 70 19.37 4.08 -3.04
CA HIS A 70 20.55 3.26 -2.75
C HIS A 70 21.68 4.01 -2.07
N ASP A 71 21.81 5.32 -2.30
CA ASP A 71 22.84 6.15 -1.68
C ASP A 71 22.57 6.39 -0.19
N LEU A 72 21.29 6.33 0.22
CA LEU A 72 20.86 6.46 1.61
C LEU A 72 20.61 5.10 2.29
N ARG A 73 20.63 4.00 1.52
CA ARG A 73 20.19 2.67 1.95
C ARG A 73 18.75 2.67 2.48
N GLU A 74 17.87 3.38 1.79
CA GLU A 74 16.46 3.42 2.16
C GLU A 74 15.59 2.72 1.11
N ILE A 75 14.55 2.05 1.60
CA ILE A 75 13.39 1.63 0.82
C ILE A 75 12.22 2.49 1.31
N GLN A 76 11.48 3.09 0.38
CA GLN A 76 10.31 3.91 0.67
C GLN A 76 9.08 3.30 0.01
N ILE A 77 7.97 3.21 0.74
CA ILE A 77 6.66 2.81 0.22
C ILE A 77 5.74 4.03 0.28
N PRO A 78 5.69 4.85 -0.79
CA PRO A 78 4.75 5.97 -0.90
C PRO A 78 3.31 5.54 -1.19
N ASN A 79 3.10 4.30 -1.65
CA ASN A 79 1.76 3.82 -1.95
C ASN A 79 1.65 2.32 -1.73
N ILE A 80 0.65 1.91 -0.95
CA ILE A 80 0.21 0.54 -0.81
C ILE A 80 -1.31 0.50 -0.70
N PHE A 81 -1.96 -0.03 -1.73
CA PHE A 81 -3.41 -0.06 -1.84
C PHE A 81 -3.85 -1.44 -2.34
N MET A 82 -4.41 -2.24 -1.43
CA MET A 82 -4.92 -3.56 -1.77
C MET A 82 -6.34 -3.43 -2.35
N PRO A 83 -6.64 -4.06 -3.51
CA PRO A 83 -8.00 -4.15 -4.03
C PRO A 83 -8.98 -4.69 -2.99
N ASP A 84 -10.26 -4.31 -3.07
CA ASP A 84 -11.28 -4.67 -2.08
C ASP A 84 -11.42 -6.18 -1.88
N CYS A 85 -11.34 -6.94 -2.97
CA CYS A 85 -11.37 -8.40 -2.95
C CYS A 85 -10.22 -9.03 -2.15
N MET A 86 -9.17 -8.27 -1.85
CA MET A 86 -7.94 -8.70 -1.17
C MET A 86 -7.80 -8.15 0.25
N LYS A 87 -8.72 -7.28 0.71
CA LYS A 87 -8.60 -6.59 2.01
C LYS A 87 -8.62 -7.53 3.23
N ARG A 88 -9.27 -8.70 3.13
CA ARG A 88 -9.46 -9.62 4.27
C ARG A 88 -8.25 -10.50 4.59
N ALA A 89 -7.28 -10.63 3.68
CA ALA A 89 -6.09 -11.47 3.85
C ALA A 89 -4.89 -10.76 4.52
N ARG A 90 -5.10 -9.53 5.03
CA ARG A 90 -4.06 -8.69 5.66
C ARG A 90 -2.82 -8.48 4.77
N LEU A 91 -2.99 -8.56 3.45
CA LEU A 91 -1.89 -8.57 2.47
C LEU A 91 -1.03 -7.32 2.57
N GLY A 92 -1.62 -6.13 2.74
CA GLY A 92 -0.85 -4.89 2.91
C GLY A 92 0.20 -4.95 4.02
N LYS A 93 -0.16 -5.48 5.21
CA LYS A 93 0.78 -5.63 6.32
C LYS A 93 1.86 -6.68 6.03
N ARG A 94 1.46 -7.82 5.45
CA ARG A 94 2.38 -8.90 5.08
C ARG A 94 3.38 -8.44 4.03
N THR A 95 2.94 -7.64 3.06
CA THR A 95 3.80 -7.01 2.05
C THR A 95 4.80 -6.05 2.70
N ILE A 96 4.37 -5.14 3.58
CA ILE A 96 5.28 -4.24 4.30
C ILE A 96 6.32 -5.04 5.09
N LYS A 97 5.89 -6.10 5.79
CA LYS A 97 6.78 -6.97 6.55
C LYS A 97 7.82 -7.67 5.66
N ALA A 98 7.38 -8.26 4.55
CA ALA A 98 8.29 -8.94 3.64
C ALA A 98 9.32 -7.98 3.02
N ILE A 99 8.93 -6.75 2.70
CA ILE A 99 9.85 -5.72 2.21
C ILE A 99 10.83 -5.32 3.31
N HIS A 100 10.37 -5.11 4.54
CA HIS A 100 11.22 -4.80 5.70
C HIS A 100 12.26 -5.90 5.95
N ASP A 101 11.82 -7.16 6.01
CA ASP A 101 12.71 -8.29 6.33
C ASP A 101 13.79 -8.47 5.27
N VAL A 102 13.43 -8.34 3.98
CA VAL A 102 14.42 -8.37 2.89
C VAL A 102 15.33 -7.15 2.99
N GLY A 103 14.80 -5.93 3.11
CA GLY A 103 15.60 -4.70 3.21
C GLY A 103 16.62 -4.76 4.34
N ALA A 104 16.20 -5.16 5.54
CA ALA A 104 17.04 -5.29 6.71
C ALA A 104 18.19 -6.30 6.49
N SER A 105 17.95 -7.40 5.77
CA SER A 105 19.00 -8.39 5.43
C SER A 105 20.11 -7.83 4.51
N PHE A 106 19.86 -6.69 3.86
CA PHE A 106 20.81 -5.97 3.01
C PHE A 106 21.26 -4.63 3.63
N ASP A 107 20.99 -4.39 4.92
CA ASP A 107 21.25 -3.14 5.63
C ASP A 107 20.48 -1.93 5.08
N TYR A 108 19.24 -2.14 4.61
CA TYR A 108 18.33 -1.07 4.20
C TYR A 108 17.29 -0.80 5.29
N GLU A 109 16.99 0.48 5.50
CA GLU A 109 15.88 0.92 6.34
C GLU A 109 14.60 1.06 5.50
N LEU A 110 13.44 0.77 6.11
CA LEU A 110 12.15 0.89 5.45
C LEU A 110 11.35 2.06 6.01
N PHE A 111 10.86 2.91 5.11
CA PHE A 111 9.96 4.02 5.41
C PHE A 111 8.64 3.86 4.65
N ILE A 112 7.54 4.22 5.30
CA ILE A 112 6.25 4.41 4.62
C ILE A 112 6.02 5.91 4.56
N THR A 113 5.87 6.44 3.35
CA THR A 113 5.79 7.88 3.07
C THR A 113 4.42 8.22 2.47
N ASP A 114 4.10 9.50 2.37
CA ASP A 114 2.86 10.01 1.76
C ASP A 114 1.60 9.38 2.39
N LEU A 115 1.66 9.15 3.70
CA LEU A 115 0.61 8.47 4.46
C LEU A 115 -0.65 9.33 4.62
N THR A 116 -1.82 8.68 4.56
CA THR A 116 -3.04 9.28 5.10
C THR A 116 -2.99 9.28 6.63
N GLN A 117 -3.63 10.26 7.27
CA GLN A 117 -3.64 10.37 8.74
C GLN A 117 -4.09 9.06 9.43
N SER A 118 -5.15 8.44 8.92
CA SER A 118 -5.68 7.20 9.50
C SER A 118 -4.74 6.00 9.34
N PHE A 119 -3.88 5.99 8.32
CA PHE A 119 -2.86 4.94 8.17
C PHE A 119 -1.64 5.24 9.04
N PHE A 120 -1.23 6.50 9.09
CA PHE A 120 -0.17 7.01 9.96
C PHE A 120 -0.43 6.66 11.44
N ASP A 121 -1.60 7.02 11.97
CA ASP A 121 -1.96 6.75 13.38
C ASP A 121 -1.93 5.25 13.70
N ARG A 122 -2.36 4.40 12.76
CA ARG A 122 -2.35 2.95 12.93
C ARG A 122 -0.93 2.37 12.93
N LEU A 123 -0.01 2.96 12.17
CA LEU A 123 1.40 2.54 12.19
C LEU A 123 2.08 2.98 13.50
N LEU A 124 1.80 4.19 13.99
CA LEU A 124 2.30 4.63 15.30
C LEU A 124 1.80 3.75 16.45
N LYS A 125 0.50 3.39 16.45
CA LYS A 125 -0.07 2.44 17.43
C LYS A 125 0.60 1.06 17.39
N ARG A 126 1.24 0.71 16.28
CA ARG A 126 1.99 -0.54 16.11
C ARG A 126 3.47 -0.40 16.46
N GLY A 127 3.93 0.76 16.93
CA GLY A 127 5.33 0.99 17.26
C GLY A 127 6.22 1.35 16.06
N ALA A 128 5.65 1.86 14.97
CA ALA A 128 6.45 2.55 13.95
C ALA A 128 7.02 3.86 14.52
N VAL A 129 8.23 4.25 14.10
CA VAL A 129 8.87 5.48 14.57
C VAL A 129 8.43 6.63 13.68
N GLN A 130 7.88 7.69 14.28
CA GLN A 130 7.54 8.91 13.54
C GLN A 130 8.80 9.62 13.06
N MET A 131 8.88 9.90 11.75
CA MET A 131 9.98 10.70 11.17
C MET A 131 9.53 12.13 10.91
N ASN A 132 8.31 12.30 10.39
CA ASN A 132 7.65 13.60 10.20
C ASN A 132 6.11 13.38 10.14
N GLU A 133 5.35 14.38 9.69
CA GLU A 133 3.88 14.38 9.68
C GLU A 133 3.24 13.33 8.76
N SER A 134 3.96 12.86 7.73
CA SER A 134 3.43 11.90 6.74
C SER A 134 4.38 10.72 6.46
N CYS A 135 5.39 10.55 7.30
CA CYS A 135 6.41 9.52 7.18
C CYS A 135 6.68 8.82 8.50
N VAL A 136 6.72 7.49 8.45
CA VAL A 136 7.15 6.65 9.58
C VAL A 136 8.22 5.66 9.11
N GLN A 137 9.16 5.35 10.01
CA GLN A 137 10.10 4.26 9.85
C GLN A 137 9.49 2.96 10.40
N ILE A 138 9.61 1.88 9.63
CA ILE A 138 9.28 0.53 10.06
C ILE A 138 10.56 -0.08 10.65
N THR A 139 10.47 -0.59 11.88
CA THR A 139 11.57 -1.24 12.58
C THR A 139 11.18 -2.66 12.99
N CYS A 140 12.12 -3.42 13.55
CA CYS A 140 11.83 -4.73 14.13
C CYS A 140 10.82 -4.68 15.30
N ALA A 141 10.63 -3.52 15.93
CA ALA A 141 9.64 -3.32 16.98
C ALA A 141 8.23 -3.03 16.43
N THR A 142 8.09 -2.74 15.13
CA THR A 142 6.79 -2.44 14.53
C THR A 142 5.96 -3.71 14.34
N ASP A 143 4.81 -3.78 14.98
CA ASP A 143 3.89 -4.92 14.87
C ASP A 143 3.13 -4.93 13.54
N LEU A 144 3.59 -5.76 12.61
CA LEU A 144 2.96 -5.98 11.31
C LEU A 144 2.11 -7.27 11.26
N THR A 145 1.85 -7.89 12.41
CA THR A 145 1.15 -9.17 12.51
C THR A 145 -0.23 -9.01 13.14
N SER A 146 -0.33 -8.32 14.28
CA SER A 146 -1.57 -8.19 15.04
C SER A 146 -2.55 -7.20 14.42
N ASP A 147 -3.81 -7.32 14.80
CA ASP A 147 -4.83 -6.34 14.48
C ASP A 147 -4.84 -5.24 15.54
N VAL A 148 -4.89 -3.98 15.12
CA VAL A 148 -5.11 -2.83 16.02
C VAL A 148 -6.44 -2.14 15.70
N GLY A 149 -7.31 -2.84 14.98
CA GLY A 149 -8.57 -2.33 14.44
C GLY A 149 -8.36 -1.51 13.16
N SER A 150 -9.25 -1.71 12.20
CA SER A 150 -9.66 -0.63 11.29
C SER A 150 -10.82 0.09 11.99
N PRO A 151 -11.01 1.42 11.81
CA PRO A 151 -12.25 2.03 12.24
C PRO A 151 -13.40 1.23 11.64
N ILE A 152 -14.20 0.59 12.48
CA ILE A 152 -15.52 0.16 12.07
C ILE A 152 -16.26 1.48 11.90
N HIS A 153 -16.67 1.82 10.68
CA HIS A 153 -17.78 2.76 10.55
C HIS A 153 -18.97 2.05 11.20
N VAL A 154 -19.18 2.29 12.49
CA VAL A 154 -20.40 1.91 13.17
C VAL A 154 -21.45 2.81 12.53
N PHE A 155 -22.28 2.24 11.66
CA PHE A 155 -23.54 2.87 11.32
C PHE A 155 -24.33 2.90 12.62
N ASP A 156 -24.39 4.09 13.22
CA ASP A 156 -25.22 4.34 14.37
C ASP A 156 -26.67 4.40 13.89
N GLU A 157 -27.42 3.30 14.07
CA GLU A 157 -28.86 3.23 13.75
C GLU A 157 -29.71 4.20 14.60
N SER A 158 -29.12 4.88 15.60
CA SER A 158 -29.82 5.89 16.40
C SER A 158 -29.77 7.31 15.82
N GLN A 159 -29.04 7.53 14.72
CA GLN A 159 -29.18 8.77 13.96
C GLN A 159 -30.39 8.67 13.03
N GLU A 160 -31.45 9.41 13.34
CA GLU A 160 -32.57 9.62 12.42
C GLU A 160 -32.02 9.97 11.03
N LEU A 161 -32.30 9.11 10.06
CA LEU A 161 -32.05 9.36 8.65
C LEU A 161 -32.92 10.56 8.25
N THR A 162 -32.39 11.78 8.36
CA THR A 162 -32.89 12.88 7.56
C THR A 162 -32.55 12.56 6.11
N THR A 163 -33.48 11.91 5.41
CA THR A 163 -33.42 11.71 3.97
C THR A 163 -33.54 13.08 3.32
N VAL A 164 -32.42 13.76 3.14
CA VAL A 164 -32.37 14.93 2.27
C VAL A 164 -32.31 14.41 0.84
N SER A 165 -33.39 14.61 0.10
CA SER A 165 -33.43 14.27 -1.31
C SER A 165 -32.48 15.20 -2.06
N ILE A 166 -31.62 14.65 -2.91
CA ILE A 166 -30.76 15.44 -3.81
C ILE A 166 -31.60 16.35 -4.73
N PHE A 167 -32.87 16.01 -4.95
CA PHE A 167 -33.81 16.82 -5.73
C PHE A 167 -34.30 18.07 -4.99
N ASP A 168 -34.13 18.16 -3.67
CA ASP A 168 -34.49 19.38 -2.92
C ASP A 168 -33.48 20.51 -3.15
N PHE A 169 -32.22 20.17 -3.49
CA PHE A 169 -31.17 21.16 -3.83
C PHE A 169 -31.26 21.70 -5.27
N LEU A 170 -32.10 21.11 -6.12
CA LEU A 170 -32.23 21.49 -7.54
C LEU A 170 -33.45 22.37 -7.83
N LYS A 171 -34.22 22.75 -6.79
CA LYS A 171 -35.42 23.60 -6.97
C LYS A 171 -35.16 25.10 -6.95
N ASP A 172 -33.96 25.54 -6.59
CA ASP A 172 -33.59 26.98 -6.56
C ASP A 172 -32.62 27.37 -7.68
N LYS A 173 -33.05 27.20 -8.94
CA LYS A 173 -32.51 27.92 -10.09
C LYS A 173 -33.59 28.35 -11.07
#